data_AF-A0A7C0WNZ8-F1
#
_entry.id   AF-A0A7C0WNZ8-F1
#
_cell.length_a   1.000
_cell.length_b   1.000
_cell.length_c   1.000
_cell.angle_alpha   90.00
_cell.angle_beta   90.00
_cell.angle_gamma   90.00
#
_symmetry.space_group_name_H-M   'P 1'
#
loop_
_entity.id
_entity.type
_entity.pdbx_description
1 polymer ?
#
loop_
_entity_poly.entity_id
_entity_poly.type
_entity_poly.pdbx_seq_one_letter_code
_entity_poly.pdbx_strand_id
1 'polypeptide(L)'
;MIEPDNKEHVCERCGECCVNGSPTLHLSDFKLFEEKIVTLNNVYTLRKGELVYDNVGEELDYLKDEMIKVKELPGSKTCIFYDSDDRGCSIYSTRPLQCVKFECWNPKKFFSSINEEKLSREDLFHQSPTLKKIITTYEEKCSYEKLGELFEET
;
A
#
# COMPACT_ATOMS: atom_id res chain seq x y z
N MET A 1 -1.88 9.08 -37.21
CA MET A 1 -3.17 9.06 -36.48
C MET A 1 -3.32 7.63 -35.99
N ILE A 2 -3.11 7.38 -34.69
CA ILE A 2 -3.24 6.05 -34.10
C ILE A 2 -4.72 5.93 -33.73
N GLU A 3 -5.43 4.98 -34.33
CA GLU A 3 -6.81 4.67 -33.98
C GLU A 3 -6.87 4.22 -32.51
N PRO A 4 -7.87 4.67 -31.72
CA PRO A 4 -8.02 4.19 -30.36
C PRO A 4 -8.35 2.70 -30.40
N ASP A 5 -7.48 1.87 -29.83
CA ASP A 5 -7.73 0.43 -29.65
C ASP A 5 -8.98 0.27 -28.78
N ASN A 6 -10.10 -0.09 -29.41
CA ASN A 6 -11.41 -0.21 -28.80
C ASN A 6 -11.60 -1.58 -28.12
N LYS A 7 -10.51 -2.18 -27.63
CA LYS A 7 -10.55 -3.42 -26.86
C LYS A 7 -10.77 -3.12 -25.39
N GLU A 8 -11.71 -3.83 -24.78
CA GLU A 8 -11.77 -3.92 -23.32
C GLU A 8 -10.49 -4.59 -22.83
N HIS A 9 -9.52 -3.80 -22.38
CA HIS A 9 -8.34 -4.31 -21.74
C HIS A 9 -8.72 -4.75 -20.31
N VAL A 10 -8.60 -6.05 -20.06
CA VAL A 10 -8.79 -6.66 -18.74
C VAL A 10 -7.46 -7.19 -18.22
N CYS A 11 -7.34 -7.32 -16.90
CA CYS A 11 -6.12 -7.88 -16.33
C CYS A 11 -5.98 -9.36 -16.71
N GLU A 12 -4.93 -9.68 -17.47
CA GLU A 12 -4.59 -11.04 -17.92
C GLU A 12 -3.89 -11.87 -16.84
N ARG A 13 -3.79 -11.35 -15.61
CA ARG A 13 -3.13 -11.99 -14.46
C ARG A 13 -1.66 -12.33 -14.72
N CYS A 14 -0.94 -11.50 -15.49
CA CYS A 14 0.47 -11.74 -15.84
C CYS A 14 1.46 -11.73 -14.65
N GLY A 15 1.07 -11.16 -13.51
CA GLY A 15 1.91 -11.08 -12.31
C GLY A 15 2.93 -9.94 -12.29
N GLU A 16 3.09 -9.18 -13.38
CA GLU A 16 4.11 -8.12 -13.48
C GLU A 16 3.95 -7.04 -12.40
N CYS A 17 2.73 -6.57 -12.15
CA CYS A 17 2.49 -5.61 -11.06
C CYS A 17 2.74 -6.22 -9.68
N CYS A 18 2.53 -7.53 -9.53
CA CYS A 18 2.70 -8.22 -8.25
C CYS A 18 4.18 -8.44 -7.90
N VAL A 19 5.07 -8.56 -8.89
CA VAL A 19 6.52 -8.71 -8.66
C VAL A 19 7.24 -7.38 -8.43
N ASN A 20 6.67 -6.27 -8.93
CA ASN A 20 7.29 -4.95 -8.86
C ASN A 20 6.96 -4.16 -7.58
N GLY A 21 5.91 -4.54 -6.86
CA GLY A 21 5.58 -3.95 -5.56
C GLY A 21 4.20 -4.37 -5.06
N SER A 22 4.06 -4.51 -3.75
CA SER A 22 2.76 -4.79 -3.14
C SER A 22 1.90 -3.51 -3.05
N PRO A 23 0.56 -3.65 -2.93
CA PRO A 23 -0.33 -2.51 -2.81
C PRO A 23 -0.25 -1.84 -1.43
N THR A 24 -0.33 -0.52 -1.43
CA THR A 24 -0.77 0.28 -0.29
C THR A 24 -2.29 0.18 -0.20
N LEU A 25 -2.81 -0.03 1.01
CA LEU A 25 -4.24 -0.18 1.26
C LEU A 25 -4.91 1.18 1.43
N HIS A 26 -6.09 1.30 0.84
CA HIS A 26 -6.97 2.46 1.00
C HIS A 26 -7.99 2.23 2.11
N LEU A 27 -8.63 3.28 2.61
CA LEU A 27 -9.66 3.15 3.65
C LEU A 27 -10.78 2.16 3.24
N SER A 28 -11.14 2.16 1.95
CA SER A 28 -12.13 1.23 1.39
C SER A 28 -11.69 -0.25 1.38
N ASP A 29 -10.41 -0.54 1.58
CA ASP A 29 -9.86 -1.88 1.74
C ASP A 29 -9.99 -2.40 3.18
N PHE A 30 -10.50 -1.61 4.13
CA PHE A 30 -10.75 -2.06 5.51
C PHE A 30 -11.59 -3.35 5.56
N LYS A 31 -12.56 -3.51 4.64
CA LYS A 31 -13.37 -4.72 4.48
C LYS A 31 -12.54 -6.01 4.33
N LEU A 32 -11.33 -5.93 3.78
CA LEU A 32 -10.46 -7.10 3.62
C LEU A 32 -10.02 -7.67 4.97
N PHE A 33 -9.96 -6.83 6.01
CA PHE A 33 -9.70 -7.25 7.38
C PHE A 33 -10.95 -7.82 8.05
N GLU A 34 -12.12 -7.22 7.80
CA GLU A 34 -13.41 -7.74 8.30
C GLU A 34 -13.67 -9.16 7.77
N GLU A 35 -13.40 -9.38 6.49
CA GLU A 35 -13.54 -10.67 5.80
C GLU A 35 -12.37 -11.63 6.04
N LYS A 36 -11.35 -11.21 6.81
CA LYS A 36 -10.12 -11.98 7.11
C LYS A 36 -9.33 -12.43 5.88
N ILE A 37 -9.50 -11.75 4.75
CA ILE A 37 -8.74 -11.94 3.52
C ILE A 37 -7.32 -11.41 3.70
N VAL A 38 -7.21 -10.27 4.39
CA VAL A 38 -5.95 -9.67 4.83
C VAL A 38 -5.94 -9.66 6.36
N THR A 39 -4.83 -10.07 6.96
CA THR A 39 -4.62 -10.07 8.41
C THR A 39 -3.47 -9.14 8.80
N LEU A 40 -3.33 -8.84 10.09
CA LEU A 40 -2.20 -8.05 10.60
C LEU A 40 -0.83 -8.69 10.30
N ASN A 41 -0.77 -10.01 10.09
CA ASN A 41 0.45 -10.69 9.68
C ASN A 41 0.85 -10.40 8.23
N ASN A 42 -0.11 -9.98 7.41
CA ASN A 42 0.07 -9.73 5.98
C ASN A 42 0.51 -8.29 5.66
N VAL A 43 0.51 -7.39 6.64
CA VAL A 43 0.73 -5.96 6.40
C VAL A 43 1.79 -5.37 7.32
N TYR A 44 2.29 -4.20 6.94
CA TYR A 44 3.15 -3.37 7.77
C TYR A 44 2.73 -1.90 7.64
N THR A 45 3.20 -1.07 8.56
CA THR A 45 2.91 0.36 8.59
C THR A 45 4.10 1.12 8.05
N LEU A 46 3.84 2.02 7.12
CA LEU A 46 4.74 3.12 6.76
C LEU A 46 4.22 4.37 7.47
N ARG A 47 5.07 5.01 8.26
CA ARG A 47 4.65 6.10 9.15
C ARG A 47 4.78 7.46 8.49
N LYS A 48 4.02 8.43 8.99
CA LYS A 48 4.19 9.83 8.62
C LYS A 48 5.62 10.29 8.88
N GLY A 49 6.20 11.00 7.92
CA GLY A 49 7.58 11.50 7.95
C GLY A 49 8.64 10.44 7.65
N GLU A 50 8.27 9.18 7.40
CA GLU A 50 9.23 8.14 7.01
C GLU A 50 9.77 8.41 5.61
N LEU A 51 11.10 8.30 5.43
CA LEU A 51 11.75 8.39 4.13
C LEU A 51 11.51 7.09 3.35
N VAL A 52 10.87 7.20 2.20
CA VAL A 52 10.54 6.07 1.34
C VAL A 52 11.03 6.32 -0.08
N TYR A 53 11.16 5.23 -0.85
CA TYR A 53 11.38 5.34 -2.29
C TYR A 53 10.03 5.35 -3.00
N ASP A 54 9.70 6.47 -3.65
CA ASP A 54 8.54 6.56 -4.53
C ASP A 54 8.86 5.90 -5.87
N ASN A 55 8.25 4.74 -6.13
CA ASN A 55 8.42 4.04 -7.41
C ASN A 55 7.74 4.77 -8.58
N VAL A 56 6.96 5.82 -8.31
CA VAL A 56 6.24 6.60 -9.32
C VAL A 56 7.07 7.80 -9.78
N GLY A 57 7.54 8.62 -8.84
CA GLY A 57 8.47 9.73 -9.10
C GLY A 57 9.92 9.30 -9.32
N GLU A 58 10.26 8.04 -9.03
CA GLU A 58 11.63 7.49 -9.06
C GLU A 58 12.61 8.27 -8.16
N GLU A 59 12.14 8.69 -6.99
CA GLU A 59 12.90 9.50 -6.04
C GLU A 59 12.68 9.06 -4.58
N LEU A 60 13.55 9.54 -3.70
CA LEU A 60 13.33 9.44 -2.27
C LEU A 60 12.44 10.60 -1.83
N ASP A 61 11.35 10.29 -1.13
CA ASP A 61 10.41 11.29 -0.60
C ASP A 61 9.99 10.93 0.83
N TYR A 62 9.53 11.94 1.58
CA TYR A 62 9.01 11.78 2.93
C TYR A 62 7.50 11.62 2.92
N LEU A 63 6.99 10.60 3.59
CA LEU A 63 5.56 10.36 3.65
C LEU A 63 4.80 11.48 4.36
N LYS A 64 3.79 12.03 3.69
CA LYS A 64 2.92 13.07 4.26
C LYS A 64 1.92 12.51 5.28
N ASP A 65 1.50 11.27 5.06
CA ASP A 65 0.48 10.57 5.85
C ASP A 65 0.93 9.13 6.13
N GLU A 66 0.45 8.57 7.25
CA GLU A 66 0.62 7.16 7.55
C GLU A 66 -0.16 6.30 6.55
N MET A 67 0.39 5.15 6.18
CA MET A 67 -0.30 4.18 5.33
C MET A 67 0.02 2.73 5.70
N ILE A 68 -0.95 1.85 5.47
CA ILE A 68 -0.79 0.40 5.63
C ILE A 68 -0.46 -0.21 4.27
N LYS A 69 0.63 -0.97 4.19
CA LYS A 69 1.07 -1.64 2.96
C LYS A 69 1.13 -3.15 3.16
N VAL A 70 0.74 -3.90 2.12
CA VAL A 70 0.87 -5.37 2.10
C VAL A 70 2.34 -5.75 2.12
N LYS A 71 2.73 -6.80 2.84
CA LYS A 71 4.12 -7.27 2.87
C LYS A 71 4.59 -7.77 1.50
N GLU A 72 5.89 -7.75 1.32
CA GLU A 72 6.59 -8.34 0.19
C GLU A 72 7.37 -9.57 0.68
N LEU A 73 7.71 -10.50 -0.23
CA LEU A 73 8.51 -11.67 0.10
C LEU A 73 9.91 -11.24 0.55
N PRO A 74 10.53 -11.95 1.52
CA PRO A 74 11.86 -11.58 2.01
C PRO A 74 12.89 -11.47 0.87
N GLY A 75 13.57 -10.32 0.79
CA GLY A 75 14.60 -10.08 -0.22
C GLY A 75 14.07 -9.73 -1.62
N SER A 76 12.76 -9.50 -1.79
CA SER A 76 12.18 -9.05 -3.05
C SER A 76 11.08 -8.00 -2.85
N LYS A 77 10.62 -7.41 -3.96
CA LYS A 77 9.42 -6.55 -4.00
C LYS A 77 8.13 -7.34 -4.26
N THR A 78 8.21 -8.66 -4.33
CA THR A 78 7.09 -9.51 -4.73
C THR A 78 6.04 -9.55 -3.65
N CYS A 79 4.81 -9.17 -3.97
CA CYS A 79 3.67 -9.21 -3.06
C CYS A 79 3.47 -10.62 -2.48
N ILE A 80 3.23 -10.74 -1.17
CA ILE A 80 3.00 -12.03 -0.51
C ILE A 80 1.75 -12.79 -0.98
N PHE A 81 0.82 -12.12 -1.68
CA PHE A 81 -0.37 -12.75 -2.26
C PHE A 81 -0.14 -13.24 -3.70
N TYR A 82 1.05 -13.02 -4.27
CA TYR A 82 1.39 -13.57 -5.56
C TYR A 82 1.81 -15.03 -5.43
N ASP A 83 1.09 -15.89 -6.13
CA ASP A 83 1.45 -17.28 -6.35
C ASP A 83 2.23 -17.39 -7.67
N SER A 84 3.51 -17.75 -7.58
CA SER A 84 4.37 -17.90 -8.76
C SER A 84 4.06 -19.15 -9.57
N ASP A 85 3.56 -20.21 -8.92
CA ASP A 85 3.30 -21.50 -9.55
C ASP A 85 2.03 -21.40 -10.40
N ASP A 86 0.98 -20.77 -9.86
CA ASP A 86 -0.27 -20.50 -10.57
C ASP A 86 -0.23 -19.21 -11.40
N ARG A 87 0.89 -18.47 -11.36
CA ARG A 87 1.07 -17.15 -11.99
C ARG A 87 -0.14 -16.25 -11.73
N GLY A 88 -0.50 -16.07 -10.47
CA GLY A 88 -1.75 -15.40 -10.11
C GLY A 88 -1.78 -14.84 -8.70
N CYS A 89 -2.65 -13.85 -8.48
CA CYS A 89 -2.94 -13.35 -7.14
C CYS A 89 -3.93 -14.29 -6.44
N SER A 90 -3.59 -14.75 -5.23
CA SER A 90 -4.42 -15.64 -4.41
C SER A 90 -5.70 -14.97 -3.88
N ILE A 91 -5.71 -13.63 -3.83
CA ILE A 91 -6.88 -12.82 -3.44
C ILE A 91 -7.45 -12.03 -4.62
N TYR A 92 -7.27 -12.52 -5.86
CA TYR A 92 -7.57 -11.73 -7.07
C TYR A 92 -9.01 -11.18 -7.12
N SER A 93 -10.01 -11.98 -6.74
CA SER A 93 -11.43 -11.57 -6.72
C SER A 93 -11.73 -10.47 -5.72
N THR A 94 -10.92 -10.34 -4.68
CA THR A 94 -11.06 -9.43 -3.55
C THR A 94 -9.80 -8.59 -3.38
N ARG A 95 -9.13 -8.28 -4.50
CA ARG A 95 -7.85 -7.57 -4.49
C ARG A 95 -8.01 -6.12 -4.02
N PRO A 96 -6.98 -5.52 -3.38
CA PRO A 96 -7.04 -4.14 -2.91
C PRO A 96 -7.34 -3.12 -4.01
N LEU A 97 -7.87 -1.96 -3.63
CA LEU A 97 -8.26 -0.89 -4.56
C LEU A 97 -7.13 -0.49 -5.50
N GLN A 98 -5.91 -0.35 -4.96
CA GLN A 98 -4.73 -0.07 -5.78
C GLN A 98 -4.53 -1.12 -6.89
N CYS A 99 -4.68 -2.42 -6.57
CA CYS A 99 -4.57 -3.49 -7.56
C CYS A 99 -5.74 -3.50 -8.57
N VAL A 100 -6.94 -3.07 -8.17
CA VAL A 100 -8.08 -2.91 -9.10
C VAL A 100 -7.82 -1.80 -10.10
N LYS A 101 -7.18 -0.71 -9.67
CA LYS A 101 -6.92 0.48 -10.49
C LYS A 101 -5.60 0.43 -11.28
N PHE A 102 -4.72 -0.51 -10.92
CA PHE A 102 -3.46 -0.71 -11.64
C PHE A 102 -3.72 -1.37 -12.99
N GLU A 103 -3.97 -0.56 -14.01
CA GLU A 103 -4.04 -0.99 -15.40
C GLU A 103 -2.62 -0.99 -15.99
N CYS A 104 -1.98 -2.16 -16.14
CA CYS A 104 -0.61 -2.26 -16.68
C CYS A 104 -0.47 -1.63 -18.09
N TRP A 105 -1.56 -1.57 -18.85
CA TRP A 105 -1.64 -0.96 -20.18
C TRP A 105 -1.99 0.54 -20.15
N ASN A 106 -2.39 1.10 -19.00
CA ASN A 106 -2.82 2.49 -18.89
C ASN A 106 -2.65 3.05 -17.46
N PRO A 107 -1.53 3.71 -17.15
CA PRO A 107 -1.23 4.11 -15.78
C PRO A 107 -2.14 5.25 -15.25
N LYS A 108 -2.99 5.88 -16.09
CA LYS A 108 -3.82 7.04 -15.68
C LYS A 108 -4.72 6.75 -14.48
N LYS A 109 -5.36 5.58 -14.41
CA LYS A 109 -6.24 5.22 -13.28
C LYS A 109 -5.48 4.94 -11.99
N PHE A 110 -4.23 4.50 -12.11
CA PHE A 110 -3.35 4.35 -10.96
C PHE A 110 -3.01 5.72 -10.37
N PHE A 111 -2.61 6.68 -11.21
CA PHE A 111 -2.31 8.04 -10.75
C PHE A 111 -3.49 8.75 -10.08
N SER A 112 -4.73 8.51 -10.53
CA SER A 112 -5.91 9.09 -9.87
C SER A 112 -6.21 8.48 -8.49
N SER A 113 -5.66 7.31 -8.17
CA SER A 113 -5.79 6.64 -6.87
C SER A 113 -4.75 7.07 -5.83
N ILE A 114 -3.74 7.83 -6.25
CA ILE A 114 -2.66 8.29 -5.36
C ILE A 114 -3.25 9.17 -4.25
N ASN A 115 -4.18 10.05 -4.60
CA ASN A 115 -4.81 11.00 -3.67
C ASN A 115 -6.00 10.43 -2.90
N GLU A 116 -6.35 9.16 -3.10
CA GLU A 116 -7.41 8.54 -2.32
C GLU A 116 -6.92 8.20 -0.92
N GLU A 117 -7.83 8.34 0.05
CA GLU A 117 -7.59 8.15 1.48
C GLU A 117 -6.97 6.77 1.77
N LYS A 118 -5.79 6.81 2.40
CA LYS A 118 -5.05 5.60 2.79
C LYS A 118 -5.58 5.05 4.09
N LEU A 119 -5.53 3.73 4.23
CA LEU A 119 -5.85 3.10 5.49
C LEU A 119 -4.72 3.38 6.49
N SER A 120 -5.05 3.86 7.68
CA SER A 120 -4.12 4.09 8.78
C SER A 120 -4.28 3.03 9.89
N ARG A 121 -3.37 3.01 10.88
CA ARG A 121 -3.56 2.22 12.10
C ARG A 121 -4.76 2.71 12.91
N GLU A 122 -5.05 4.00 12.91
CA GLU A 122 -6.22 4.50 13.64
C GLU A 122 -7.54 3.95 13.09
N ASP A 123 -7.63 3.78 11.76
CA ASP A 123 -8.78 3.16 11.10
C ASP A 123 -8.84 1.66 11.41
N LEU A 124 -7.70 0.97 11.31
CA LEU A 124 -7.60 -0.47 11.60
C LEU A 124 -8.06 -0.80 13.02
N PHE A 125 -7.72 0.05 13.97
CA PHE A 125 -8.00 -0.16 15.39
C PHE A 125 -9.09 0.76 15.92
N HIS A 126 -9.99 1.24 15.06
CA HIS A 126 -11.05 2.20 15.43
C HIS A 126 -11.93 1.73 16.59
N GLN A 127 -12.10 0.41 16.75
CA GLN A 127 -12.89 -0.22 17.81
C GLN A 127 -12.13 -0.39 19.14
N SER A 128 -10.82 -0.11 19.19
CA SER A 128 -9.98 -0.32 20.37
C SER A 128 -9.38 1.00 20.88
N PRO A 129 -10.04 1.67 21.84
CA PRO A 129 -9.52 2.91 22.45
C PRO A 129 -8.11 2.74 23.02
N THR A 130 -7.79 1.56 23.57
CA THR A 130 -6.47 1.25 24.12
C THR A 130 -5.39 1.23 23.03
N LEU A 131 -5.64 0.57 21.90
CA LEU A 131 -4.67 0.53 20.81
C LEU A 131 -4.50 1.89 20.15
N LYS A 132 -5.60 2.64 19.96
CA LYS A 132 -5.54 4.04 19.50
C LYS A 132 -4.63 4.88 20.40
N LYS A 133 -4.81 4.80 21.71
CA LYS A 133 -3.95 5.53 22.66
C LYS A 133 -2.47 5.15 22.53
N ILE A 134 -2.17 3.87 22.34
CA ILE A 134 -0.80 3.40 22.13
C ILE A 134 -0.22 3.99 20.83
N ILE A 135 -0.99 3.98 19.74
CA ILE A 135 -0.59 4.54 18.45
C ILE A 135 -0.31 6.04 18.57
N THR A 136 -1.23 6.80 19.17
CA THR A 136 -1.05 8.25 19.40
C THR A 136 0.18 8.52 20.27
N THR A 137 0.34 7.83 21.39
CA THR A 137 1.51 8.03 22.27
C THR A 137 2.82 7.63 21.59
N TYR A 138 2.81 6.61 20.71
CA TYR A 138 3.98 6.24 19.93
C TYR A 138 4.35 7.33 18.93
N GLU A 139 3.37 7.91 18.24
CA GLU A 139 3.62 9.04 17.34
C GLU A 139 4.11 10.28 18.09
N GLU A 140 3.49 10.62 19.22
CA GLU A 140 3.91 11.74 20.07
C GLU A 140 5.34 11.62 20.58
N LYS A 141 5.83 10.40 20.84
CA LYS A 141 7.16 10.19 21.46
C LYS A 141 8.24 9.81 20.46
N CYS A 142 7.88 9.17 19.36
CA CYS A 142 8.79 8.51 18.44
C CYS A 142 8.47 8.84 16.98
N SER A 143 7.89 10.01 16.68
CA SER A 143 7.66 10.46 15.30
C SER A 143 8.97 10.56 14.53
N TYR A 144 8.89 10.43 13.20
CA TYR A 144 10.04 10.68 12.33
C TYR A 144 10.50 12.14 12.38
N GLU A 145 9.58 13.08 12.62
CA GLU A 145 9.91 14.50 12.85
C GLU A 145 10.85 14.66 14.06
N LYS A 146 10.48 14.09 15.21
CA LYS A 146 11.33 14.10 16.42
C LYS A 146 12.65 13.37 16.22
N LEU A 147 12.63 12.28 15.44
CA LEU A 147 13.86 11.58 15.10
C LEU A 147 14.78 12.46 14.25
N GLY A 148 14.23 13.22 13.29
CA GLY A 148 14.96 14.17 12.47
C GLY A 148 15.62 15.27 13.28
N GLU A 149 14.87 15.88 14.22
CA GLU A 149 15.39 16.91 15.14
C GLU A 149 16.66 16.44 15.87
N LEU A 150 16.70 15.18 16.32
CA LEU A 150 17.86 14.62 17.03
C LEU A 150 19.12 14.49 16.15
N PHE A 151 18.97 14.37 14.83
CA PHE A 151 20.11 14.29 13.91
C PHE A 151 20.61 15.67 13.46
N GLU A 152 19.78 16.72 13.55
CA GLU A 152 20.18 18.10 13.22
C GLU A 152 20.95 18.80 14.34
N GLU A 153 20.85 18.29 15.58
CA GLU A 153 21.56 18.81 16.76
C GLU A 153 23.01 18.29 16.93
N THR A 154 23.56 17.57 15.93
CA THR A 154 24.93 17.00 15.94
C THR A 154 25.83 17.68 14.89
#